data_AF-A0A1P8K0M2-F1
#
_entry.id   AF-A0A1P8K0M2-F1
#
_cell.length_a   1.000
_cell.length_b   1.000
_cell.length_c   1.000
_cell.angle_alpha   90.00
_cell.angle_beta   90.00
_cell.angle_gamma   90.00
#
_symmetry.space_group_name_H-M   'P 1'
#
loop_
_entity.id
_entity.type
_entity.pdbx_description
1 polymer ?
#
loop_
_entity_poly.entity_id
_entity_poly.type
_entity_poly.pdbx_seq_one_letter_code
_entity_poly.pdbx_strand_id
1 'polypeptide(L)'
;MAKTLAAIQEQIRKLQEQADALKRKEAVGVIERIKAAIDAYGLTKEDLFGAAPPAKKRGPKPKNALDAAVTAKAERKKAASVKKPPSPAKFTDGTNFWTGHGKRPQWFKDAVESGKTTEDLAIKSS
;
A
#
# COMPACT_ATOMS: atom_id res chain seq x y z
N MET A 1 -24.88 34.05 19.18
CA MET A 1 -24.71 32.72 19.80
C MET A 1 -23.69 31.94 18.97
N ALA A 2 -22.68 31.35 19.60
CA ALA A 2 -21.71 30.51 18.88
C ALA A 2 -22.36 29.19 18.45
N LYS A 3 -21.98 28.64 17.29
CA LYS A 3 -22.44 27.30 16.86
C LYS A 3 -21.95 26.26 17.87
N THR A 4 -22.83 25.36 18.28
CA THR A 4 -22.46 24.25 19.17
C THR A 4 -21.67 23.20 18.40
N LEU A 5 -20.87 22.41 19.12
CA LEU A 5 -20.09 21.32 18.53
C LEU A 5 -21.00 20.31 17.79
N ALA A 6 -22.16 19.98 18.35
CA ALA A 6 -23.14 19.10 17.71
C ALA A 6 -23.67 19.69 16.39
N ALA A 7 -23.97 20.99 16.33
CA ALA A 7 -24.41 21.64 15.11
C ALA A 7 -23.32 21.64 14.01
N ILE A 8 -22.05 21.81 14.40
CA ILE A 8 -20.92 21.74 13.47
C ILE A 8 -20.76 20.31 12.94
N GLN A 9 -20.88 19.29 13.79
CA GLN A 9 -20.78 17.88 13.38
C GLN A 9 -21.87 17.48 12.38
N GLU A 10 -23.12 17.89 12.61
CA GLU A 10 -24.22 17.67 11.66
C GLU A 10 -23.94 18.35 10.30
N GLN A 11 -23.40 19.57 10.32
CA GLN A 11 -23.04 20.28 9.10
C GLN A 11 -21.91 19.57 8.34
N ILE A 12 -20.90 19.05 9.05
CA ILE A 12 -19.81 18.27 8.46
C ILE A 12 -20.38 17.02 7.77
N ARG A 13 -21.26 16.28 8.46
CA ARG A 13 -21.87 15.07 7.91
C ARG A 13 -22.63 15.37 6.62
N LYS A 14 -23.46 16.42 6.63
CA LYS A 14 -24.22 16.83 5.45
C LYS A 14 -23.31 17.22 4.28
N LEU A 15 -22.24 17.97 4.55
CA LEU A 15 -21.27 18.36 3.53
C LEU A 15 -20.51 17.16 2.98
N GLN A 16 -20.18 16.16 3.81
CA GLN A 16 -19.57 14.91 3.37
C GLN A 16 -20.49 14.12 2.44
N GLU A 17 -21.77 13.97 2.80
CA GLU A 17 -22.76 13.30 1.95
C GLU A 17 -22.91 14.01 0.59
N GLN A 18 -22.91 15.34 0.58
CA GLN A 18 -22.93 16.15 -0.64
C GLN A 18 -21.65 15.97 -1.47
N ALA A 19 -20.48 15.96 -0.84
CA ALA A 19 -19.20 15.74 -1.52
C ALA A 19 -19.17 14.37 -2.19
N ASP A 20 -19.62 13.32 -1.50
CA ASP A 20 -19.64 11.98 -2.07
C ASP A 20 -20.68 11.83 -3.18
N ALA A 21 -21.82 12.53 -3.09
CA ALA A 21 -22.79 12.59 -4.17
C ALA A 21 -22.20 13.25 -5.44
N LEU A 22 -21.41 14.32 -5.29
CA LEU A 22 -20.72 14.95 -6.40
C LEU A 22 -19.66 14.04 -7.01
N LYS A 23 -18.81 13.41 -6.19
CA LYS A 23 -17.81 12.44 -6.67
C LYS A 23 -18.44 11.31 -7.47
N ARG A 24 -19.59 10.78 -7.04
CA ARG A 24 -20.32 9.73 -7.78
C ARG A 24 -20.76 10.21 -9.15
N LYS A 25 -21.24 11.45 -9.27
CA LYS A 25 -21.65 12.03 -10.57
C LYS A 25 -20.47 12.23 -11.50
N GLU A 26 -19.36 12.76 -10.98
CA GLU A 26 -18.12 12.92 -11.75
C GLU A 26 -17.57 11.56 -12.20
N ALA A 27 -17.62 10.55 -11.34
CA ALA A 27 -17.17 9.21 -11.65
C ALA A 27 -17.91 8.60 -12.85
N VAL A 28 -19.21 8.87 -13.02
CA VAL A 28 -19.97 8.38 -14.20
C VAL A 28 -19.35 8.93 -15.50
N GLY A 29 -19.12 10.23 -15.59
CA GLY A 29 -18.52 10.84 -16.79
C GLY A 29 -17.06 10.43 -17.02
N VAL A 30 -16.32 10.10 -15.96
CA VAL A 30 -14.98 9.51 -16.08
C VAL A 30 -15.06 8.07 -16.60
N ILE A 31 -15.99 7.26 -16.10
CA ILE A 31 -16.21 5.88 -16.54
C ILE A 31 -16.56 5.85 -18.02
N GLU A 32 -17.42 6.75 -18.51
CA GLU A 32 -17.76 6.85 -19.93
C GLU A 32 -16.52 7.16 -20.78
N ARG A 33 -15.67 8.09 -20.35
CA ARG A 33 -14.40 8.38 -21.03
C ARG A 33 -13.44 7.19 -21.05
N ILE A 34 -13.34 6.46 -19.93
CA ILE A 34 -12.52 5.24 -19.86
C ILE A 34 -13.08 4.16 -20.79
N LYS A 35 -14.40 3.96 -20.83
CA LYS A 35 -15.04 3.00 -21.76
C LYS A 35 -14.73 3.35 -23.22
N ALA A 36 -14.89 4.61 -23.61
CA ALA A 36 -14.55 5.05 -24.96
C ALA A 36 -13.06 4.82 -25.28
N ALA A 37 -12.15 5.03 -24.31
CA ALA A 37 -10.73 4.73 -24.49
C ALA A 37 -10.46 3.21 -24.60
N ILE A 38 -11.16 2.38 -23.82
CA ILE A 38 -11.08 0.92 -23.95
C ILE A 38 -11.50 0.49 -25.35
N ASP A 39 -12.61 0.99 -25.87
CA ASP A 39 -13.13 0.62 -27.19
C ASP A 39 -12.22 1.15 -28.33
N ALA A 40 -11.73 2.39 -28.20
CA ALA A 40 -10.90 3.02 -29.24
C ALA A 40 -9.51 2.39 -29.38
N TYR A 41 -8.91 1.95 -28.26
CA TYR A 41 -7.54 1.42 -28.23
C TYR A 41 -7.47 -0.08 -27.98
N GLY A 42 -8.60 -0.76 -27.79
CA GLY A 42 -8.65 -2.19 -27.49
C GLY A 42 -7.97 -2.55 -26.16
N LEU A 43 -8.06 -1.67 -25.14
CA LEU A 43 -7.36 -1.87 -23.87
C LEU A 43 -7.91 -3.10 -23.13
N THR A 44 -7.00 -3.95 -22.68
CA THR A 44 -7.37 -5.14 -21.89
C THR A 44 -7.28 -4.85 -20.39
N LYS A 45 -7.87 -5.72 -19.58
CA LYS A 45 -7.74 -5.63 -18.12
C LYS A 45 -6.28 -5.71 -17.68
N GLU A 46 -5.44 -6.47 -18.41
CA GLU A 46 -4.01 -6.57 -18.15
C GLU A 46 -3.30 -5.23 -18.38
N ASP A 47 -3.71 -4.44 -19.37
CA ASP A 47 -3.14 -3.11 -19.65
C ASP A 47 -3.55 -2.07 -18.59
N LEU A 48 -4.76 -2.19 -18.05
CA LEU A 48 -5.32 -1.25 -17.08
C LEU A 48 -4.92 -1.55 -15.63
N PHE A 49 -4.85 -2.83 -15.26
CA PHE A 49 -4.67 -3.27 -13.87
C PHE A 49 -3.40 -4.09 -13.64
N GLY A 50 -2.64 -4.36 -14.71
CA GLY A 50 -1.46 -5.22 -14.69
C GLY A 50 -1.81 -6.71 -14.77
N ALA A 51 -0.80 -7.53 -15.08
CA ALA A 51 -0.95 -8.97 -15.04
C ALA A 51 -1.25 -9.42 -13.61
N ALA A 52 -2.37 -10.11 -13.42
CA ALA A 52 -2.67 -10.75 -12.14
C ALA A 52 -1.52 -11.71 -11.78
N PRO A 53 -0.98 -11.68 -10.54
CA PRO A 53 0.06 -12.60 -10.14
C PRO A 53 -0.45 -14.04 -10.35
N PRO A 54 0.37 -14.96 -10.90
CA PRO A 54 -0.07 -16.32 -11.15
C PRO A 54 -0.61 -16.88 -9.84
N ALA A 55 -1.86 -17.34 -9.86
CA ALA A 55 -2.46 -18.01 -8.72
C ALA A 55 -1.52 -19.14 -8.31
N LYS A 56 -0.85 -18.97 -7.16
CA LYS A 56 0.06 -19.97 -6.60
C LYS A 56 -0.78 -21.24 -6.45
N LYS A 57 -0.57 -22.23 -7.31
CA LYS A 57 -1.13 -23.57 -7.15
C LYS A 57 -0.66 -24.04 -5.78
N ARG A 58 -1.51 -23.89 -4.76
CA ARG A 58 -1.26 -24.45 -3.44
C ARG A 58 -1.28 -25.96 -3.68
N GLY A 59 -0.11 -26.57 -3.69
CA GLY A 59 0.02 -28.02 -3.81
C GLY A 59 -0.84 -28.72 -2.75
N PRO A 60 -1.21 -29.99 -2.96
CA PRO A 60 -2.03 -30.72 -2.02
C PRO A 60 -1.41 -30.69 -0.62
N LYS A 61 -2.21 -30.32 0.38
CA LYS A 61 -1.82 -30.25 1.79
C LYS A 61 -1.38 -31.65 2.25
N PRO A 62 -0.11 -31.87 2.69
CA PRO A 62 0.30 -33.18 3.18
C PRO A 62 -0.48 -33.51 4.47
N LYS A 63 -1.01 -34.73 4.54
CA LYS A 63 -1.96 -35.19 5.58
C LYS A 63 -1.33 -35.47 6.95
N ASN A 64 -0.01 -35.40 7.12
CA ASN A 64 0.64 -35.68 8.40
C ASN A 64 1.39 -34.45 8.90
N ALA A 65 0.68 -33.62 9.68
CA ALA A 65 1.19 -32.36 10.22
C ALA A 65 1.93 -32.52 11.57
N LEU A 66 2.09 -33.74 12.10
CA LEU A 66 2.73 -33.96 13.40
C LEU A 66 4.20 -34.38 13.31
N ASP A 67 4.62 -35.21 12.37
CA ASP A 67 6.01 -35.72 12.34
C ASP A 67 7.01 -34.82 11.59
N ALA A 68 6.55 -33.89 10.75
CA ALA A 68 7.43 -32.94 10.05
C ALA A 68 7.88 -31.74 10.92
N ALA A 69 7.32 -31.60 12.13
CA ALA A 69 7.60 -30.46 13.00
C ALA A 69 8.90 -30.62 13.84
N VAL A 70 9.39 -31.85 14.03
CA VAL A 70 10.55 -32.13 14.88
C VAL A 70 11.87 -32.14 14.10
N THR A 71 11.89 -32.54 12.84
CA THR A 71 13.12 -32.50 12.01
C THR A 71 13.35 -31.14 11.33
N ALA A 72 12.29 -30.38 11.04
CA ALA A 72 12.40 -29.06 10.40
C ALA A 72 12.87 -27.92 11.33
N LYS A 73 12.97 -28.15 12.64
CA LYS A 73 13.35 -27.11 13.63
C LYS A 73 14.85 -27.10 13.95
N ALA A 74 15.57 -28.20 13.70
CA ALA A 74 17.01 -28.30 13.93
C ALA A 74 17.85 -27.90 12.70
N GLU A 75 17.35 -28.09 11.48
CA GLU A 75 18.08 -27.73 10.24
C GLU A 75 17.83 -26.31 9.74
N ARG A 76 16.90 -25.55 10.36
CA ARG A 76 16.68 -24.12 10.01
C ARG A 76 17.64 -23.14 10.68
N LYS A 77 18.50 -23.60 11.60
CA LYS A 77 19.54 -22.75 12.22
C LYS A 77 20.92 -22.87 11.58
N LYS A 78 21.11 -23.74 10.59
CA LYS A 78 22.42 -24.00 10.00
C LYS A 78 22.35 -24.23 8.48
N ALA A 79 21.66 -23.36 7.75
CA ALA A 79 21.79 -23.28 6.29
C ALA A 79 21.72 -21.80 5.87
N ALA A 80 22.91 -21.23 5.65
CA ALA A 80 23.23 -20.08 4.79
C ALA A 80 22.29 -18.86 4.91
N SER A 81 22.66 -17.76 5.58
CA SER A 81 23.78 -16.90 5.15
C SER A 81 24.02 -16.89 3.64
N VAL A 82 22.96 -16.81 2.84
CA VAL A 82 23.03 -16.05 1.60
C VAL A 82 22.85 -14.59 2.00
N LYS A 83 23.93 -13.81 1.95
CA LYS A 83 23.87 -12.36 2.09
C LYS A 83 22.99 -11.81 0.98
N LYS A 84 21.67 -11.78 1.20
CA LYS A 84 20.78 -10.91 0.44
C LYS A 84 21.25 -9.49 0.76
N PRO A 85 21.59 -8.65 -0.24
CA PRO A 85 22.02 -7.30 0.06
C PRO A 85 20.96 -6.64 0.95
N PRO A 86 21.36 -5.90 2.00
CA PRO A 86 20.39 -5.16 2.80
C PRO A 86 19.52 -4.37 1.82
N SER A 87 18.21 -4.55 1.91
CA SER A 87 17.30 -3.79 1.04
C SER A 87 17.68 -2.32 1.17
N PRO A 88 17.96 -1.62 0.06
CA PRO A 88 18.46 -0.26 0.13
C PRO A 88 17.48 0.54 1.00
N ALA A 89 18.03 1.29 1.95
CA ALA A 89 17.21 2.20 2.73
C ALA A 89 16.43 3.08 1.74
N LYS A 90 15.11 3.08 1.84
CA LYS A 90 14.25 3.81 0.91
C LYS A 90 14.10 5.25 1.34
N PHE A 91 14.21 5.50 2.65
CA PHE A 91 14.04 6.80 3.25
C PHE A 91 15.17 7.13 4.22
N THR A 92 15.57 8.40 4.27
CA THR A 92 16.57 8.97 5.18
C THR A 92 16.16 10.36 5.65
N ASP A 93 16.58 10.74 6.85
CA ASP A 93 16.56 12.13 7.36
C ASP A 93 17.99 12.61 7.65
N GLY A 94 18.97 12.12 6.88
CA GLY A 94 20.39 12.44 7.01
C GLY A 94 21.12 11.64 8.11
N THR A 95 20.45 11.37 9.23
CA THR A 95 21.01 10.58 10.35
C THR A 95 20.39 9.19 10.47
N ASN A 96 19.09 9.08 10.19
CA ASN A 96 18.34 7.84 10.34
C ASN A 96 17.89 7.30 8.98
N PHE A 97 17.87 5.97 8.84
CA PHE A 97 17.52 5.29 7.61
C PHE A 97 16.37 4.30 7.82
N TRP A 98 15.39 4.30 6.92
CA TRP A 98 14.27 3.36 6.94
C TRP A 98 14.06 2.71 5.58
N THR A 99 13.98 1.39 5.56
CA THR A 99 13.86 0.57 4.33
C THR A 99 12.43 0.54 3.76
N GLY A 100 11.49 1.27 4.37
CA GLY A 100 10.06 1.24 4.01
C GLY A 100 9.34 -0.05 4.41
N HIS A 101 10.03 -0.98 5.08
CA HIS A 101 9.47 -2.24 5.58
C HIS A 101 9.38 -2.19 7.10
N GLY A 102 8.32 -2.77 7.67
CA GLY A 102 8.07 -2.79 9.11
C GLY A 102 7.43 -1.51 9.66
N LYS A 103 7.44 -1.35 10.99
CA LYS A 103 6.83 -0.19 11.68
C LYS A 103 7.51 1.10 11.23
N ARG A 104 6.72 2.08 10.77
CA ARG A 104 7.20 3.41 10.41
C ARG A 104 7.83 4.11 11.62
N PRO A 105 9.12 4.52 11.55
CA PRO A 105 9.79 5.25 12.62
C PRO A 105 9.13 6.58 12.93
N GLN A 106 9.36 7.07 14.15
CA GLN A 106 8.77 8.32 14.63
C GLN A 106 9.29 9.53 13.85
N TRP A 107 10.60 9.63 13.63
CA TRP A 107 11.22 10.68 12.80
C TRP A 107 10.59 10.79 11.40
N PHE A 108 10.20 9.66 10.79
CA PHE A 108 9.57 9.67 9.47
C PHE A 108 8.15 10.20 9.53
N LYS A 109 7.42 9.95 10.63
CA LYS A 109 6.08 10.51 10.84
C LYS A 109 6.17 12.01 11.11
N ASP A 110 7.07 12.41 11.99
CA ASP A 110 7.29 13.81 12.38
C ASP A 110 7.73 14.64 11.17
N ALA A 111 8.57 14.07 10.29
CA ALA A 111 8.97 14.71 9.04
C ALA A 111 7.80 14.89 8.06
N VAL A 112 6.93 13.88 7.93
CA VAL A 112 5.70 13.98 7.10
C VAL A 112 4.71 14.98 7.70
N GLU A 113 4.57 15.02 9.01
CA GLU A 113 3.72 15.99 9.73
C GLU A 113 4.27 17.42 9.64
N SER A 114 5.59 17.58 9.65
CA SER A 114 6.29 18.84 9.39
C SER A 114 6.19 19.33 7.94
N GLY A 115 5.46 18.61 7.08
CA GLY A 115 5.23 19.00 5.69
C GLY A 115 6.31 18.54 4.69
N LYS A 116 7.28 17.72 5.11
CA LYS A 116 8.20 17.07 4.16
C LYS A 116 7.47 15.94 3.45
N THR A 117 7.65 15.84 2.13
CA THR A 117 7.03 14.77 1.35
C THR A 117 7.82 13.47 1.53
N THR A 118 7.15 12.33 1.32
CA THR A 118 7.80 11.02 1.37
C THR A 118 8.94 10.90 0.35
N GLU A 119 8.87 11.68 -0.72
CA GLU A 119 9.84 11.83 -1.80
C GLU A 119 11.08 12.61 -1.36
N ASP A 120 10.92 13.62 -0.51
CA ASP A 120 12.05 14.41 0.04
C ASP A 120 12.88 13.58 1.02
N LEU A 121 12.20 12.73 1.79
CA LEU A 121 12.85 11.76 2.66
C LEU A 121 13.35 10.54 1.90
N ALA A 122 13.07 10.37 0.60
CA ALA A 122 13.50 9.18 -0.11
C ALA A 122 15.01 9.25 -0.44
N ILE A 123 15.71 8.11 -0.34
CA ILE A 123 17.11 8.05 -0.81
C ILE A 123 17.10 8.15 -2.33
N LYS A 124 17.33 9.36 -2.81
CA LYS A 124 17.48 9.66 -4.24
C LYS A 124 18.78 9.01 -4.71
N SER A 125 18.65 7.81 -5.27
CA SER A 125 19.74 7.17 -6.00
C SER A 125 19.92 7.98 -7.28
N SER A 126 21.01 8.74 -7.37
CA SER A 126 21.46 9.33 -8.63
C SER A 126 22.21 8.29 -9.46
#